data_AF-A0A679FJD6-F1
#
_entry.id   AF-A0A679FJD6-F1
#
_cell.length_a   1.000
_cell.length_b   1.000
_cell.length_c   1.000
_cell.angle_alpha   90.00
_cell.angle_beta   90.00
_cell.angle_gamma   90.00
#
_symmetry.space_group_name_H-M   'P 1'
#
loop_
_entity.id
_entity.type
_entity.pdbx_description
1 polymer ?
#
loop_
_entity_poly.entity_id
_entity_poly.type
_entity_poly.pdbx_seq_one_letter_code
_entity_poly.pdbx_strand_id
1 'polypeptide(L)'
;MTRRSHSIYVYITNIPAIDTSLHDIHTLYSLRWQIELVFKTWKSLFHIHRFKPMKGARFQCHLYGTLIALLISSTVMFKMREWLYRKQKKELSEYKAMSMIKEFGMDFFQALWCSEALVVQLLFKLCDIIAQHGKNQGVIQKRAL
;
A
#
# COMPACT_ATOMS: atom_id res chain seq x y z
N MET A 1 32.33 -30.42 -5.89
CA MET A 1 31.98 -29.30 -6.80
C MET A 1 30.47 -29.22 -6.94
N THR A 2 29.80 -28.35 -6.18
CA THR A 2 28.34 -28.12 -6.29
C THR A 2 28.07 -27.13 -7.44
N ARG A 3 27.42 -27.60 -8.51
CA ARG A 3 26.95 -26.73 -9.61
C ARG A 3 25.91 -25.75 -9.04
N ARG A 4 26.22 -24.45 -9.01
CA ARG A 4 25.21 -23.40 -8.78
C ARG A 4 24.28 -23.36 -9.99
N SER A 5 23.01 -23.75 -9.78
CA SER A 5 21.96 -23.53 -10.78
C SER A 5 21.80 -22.02 -10.96
N HIS A 6 21.97 -21.53 -12.18
CA HIS A 6 21.67 -20.13 -12.50
C HIS A 6 20.16 -20.04 -12.68
N SER A 7 19.51 -19.11 -11.95
CA SER A 7 18.08 -18.86 -12.11
C SER A 7 17.80 -18.37 -13.53
N ILE A 8 17.03 -19.14 -14.30
CA ILE A 8 16.55 -18.74 -15.62
C ILE A 8 15.21 -18.01 -15.43
N TYR A 9 15.13 -16.77 -15.90
CA TYR A 9 13.90 -15.98 -15.89
C TYR A 9 13.31 -15.95 -17.31
N VAL A 10 12.08 -16.43 -17.45
CA VAL A 10 11.33 -16.39 -18.71
C VAL A 10 10.16 -15.45 -18.53
N TYR A 11 10.07 -14.43 -19.38
CA TYR A 11 8.97 -13.47 -19.39
C TYR A 11 8.10 -13.70 -20.63
N ILE A 12 6.79 -13.75 -20.43
CA ILE A 12 5.79 -13.80 -21.51
C ILE A 12 5.01 -12.50 -21.44
N THR A 13 5.04 -11.72 -22.52
CA THR A 13 4.38 -10.42 -22.59
C THR A 13 3.70 -10.24 -23.94
N ASN A 14 2.61 -9.48 -23.95
CA ASN A 14 1.93 -9.03 -25.17
C ASN A 14 2.51 -7.71 -25.70
N ILE A 15 3.49 -7.12 -25.02
CA ILE A 15 4.16 -5.90 -25.43
C ILE A 15 5.11 -6.21 -26.60
N PRO A 16 5.03 -5.48 -27.73
CA PRO A 16 5.94 -5.67 -28.84
C PRO A 16 7.40 -5.48 -28.44
N ALA A 17 8.31 -6.31 -28.97
CA ALA A 17 9.74 -6.22 -28.67
C ALA A 17 10.40 -4.91 -29.16
N ILE A 18 9.73 -4.15 -30.03
CA ILE A 18 10.21 -2.87 -30.55
C ILE A 18 10.00 -1.72 -29.55
N ASP A 19 9.01 -1.85 -28.65
CA ASP A 19 8.59 -0.78 -27.75
C ASP A 19 9.24 -0.89 -26.36
N THR A 20 9.91 -1.99 -26.03
CA THR A 20 10.36 -2.25 -24.66
C THR A 20 11.58 -3.16 -24.63
N SER A 21 12.58 -2.81 -23.81
CA SER A 21 13.76 -3.65 -23.60
C SER A 21 13.50 -4.76 -22.58
N LEU A 22 14.31 -5.83 -22.63
CA LEU A 22 14.27 -6.88 -21.60
C LEU A 22 14.51 -6.33 -20.18
N HIS A 23 15.31 -5.27 -20.05
CA HIS A 23 15.57 -4.62 -18.78
C HIS A 23 14.33 -3.93 -18.21
N ASP A 24 13.53 -3.29 -19.06
CA ASP A 24 12.29 -2.64 -18.66
C ASP A 24 11.24 -3.67 -18.24
N ILE A 25 11.13 -4.79 -18.99
CA ILE A 25 10.25 -5.92 -18.62
C ILE A 25 10.66 -6.49 -17.26
N HIS A 26 11.96 -6.73 -17.05
CA HIS A 26 12.47 -7.22 -15.78
C HIS A 26 12.15 -6.24 -14.64
N THR A 27 12.38 -4.94 -14.85
CA THR A 27 12.09 -3.89 -13.87
C THR A 27 10.60 -3.81 -13.54
N LEU A 28 9.73 -3.84 -14.55
CA LEU A 28 8.29 -3.87 -14.37
C LEU A 28 7.84 -5.13 -13.61
N TYR A 29 8.34 -6.30 -14.00
CA TYR A 29 8.01 -7.55 -13.35
C TYR A 29 8.54 -7.63 -11.92
N SER A 30 9.62 -6.92 -11.61
CA SER A 30 10.07 -6.74 -10.23
C SER A 30 9.00 -6.05 -9.39
N LEU A 31 8.22 -5.09 -9.92
CA LEU A 31 7.16 -4.43 -9.16
C LEU A 31 6.00 -5.36 -8.78
N ARG A 32 5.90 -6.55 -9.37
CA ARG A 32 4.87 -7.54 -9.03
C ARG A 32 4.85 -7.87 -7.53
N TRP A 33 5.98 -7.86 -6.82
CA TRP A 33 5.96 -8.13 -5.37
C TRP A 33 5.26 -7.02 -4.57
N GLN A 34 5.16 -5.80 -5.11
CA GLN A 34 4.45 -4.68 -4.45
C GLN A 34 2.98 -5.04 -4.22
N ILE A 35 2.31 -5.64 -5.21
CA ILE A 35 0.91 -6.01 -5.06
C ILE A 35 0.72 -7.10 -4.00
N GLU A 36 1.68 -8.04 -3.91
CA GLU A 36 1.66 -9.07 -2.87
C GLU A 36 1.79 -8.46 -1.47
N LEU A 37 2.68 -7.49 -1.29
CA LEU A 37 2.81 -6.76 -0.02
C LEU A 37 1.53 -5.99 0.35
N VAL A 38 0.92 -5.31 -0.63
CA VAL A 38 -0.34 -4.58 -0.43
C VAL A 38 -1.43 -5.56 0.02
N PHE A 39 -1.62 -6.67 -0.70
CA PHE A 39 -2.60 -7.69 -0.32
C PHE A 39 -2.28 -8.37 1.01
N LYS A 40 -1.00 -8.59 1.34
CA LYS A 40 -0.58 -9.13 2.63
C LYS A 40 -0.94 -8.19 3.77
N THR A 41 -0.70 -6.88 3.57
CA THR A 41 -1.08 -5.83 4.51
C THR A 41 -2.60 -5.77 4.68
N TRP A 42 -3.37 -5.81 3.59
CA TRP A 42 -4.83 -5.81 3.66
C TRP A 42 -5.39 -7.03 4.39
N LYS A 43 -4.87 -8.24 4.11
CA LYS A 43 -5.26 -9.46 4.82
C LYS A 43 -4.92 -9.40 6.31
N SER A 44 -3.76 -8.85 6.66
CA SER A 44 -3.31 -8.76 8.04
C SER A 44 -4.07 -7.71 8.86
N LEU A 45 -4.27 -6.51 8.29
CA LEU A 45 -4.86 -5.39 9.02
C LEU A 45 -6.39 -5.35 8.93
N PHE A 46 -6.97 -5.65 7.78
CA PHE A 46 -8.41 -5.52 7.54
C PHE A 46 -9.13 -6.86 7.46
N HIS A 47 -8.40 -7.97 7.57
CA HIS A 47 -8.95 -9.33 7.56
C HIS A 47 -9.88 -9.62 6.38
N ILE A 48 -9.54 -9.09 5.19
CA ILE A 48 -10.34 -9.21 3.95
C ILE A 48 -10.60 -10.65 3.47
N HIS A 49 -9.98 -11.65 4.11
CA HIS A 49 -10.16 -13.07 3.81
C HIS A 49 -11.14 -13.75 4.77
N ARG A 50 -11.61 -13.03 5.80
CA ARG A 50 -12.53 -13.54 6.82
C ARG A 50 -13.89 -12.89 6.61
N PHE A 51 -14.85 -13.68 6.13
CA PHE A 51 -16.23 -13.25 6.00
C PHE A 51 -17.14 -14.19 6.76
N LYS A 52 -18.21 -13.64 7.35
CA LYS A 52 -19.30 -14.44 7.89
C LYS A 52 -20.20 -14.91 6.74
N PRO A 53 -20.75 -16.12 6.79
CA PRO A 53 -21.71 -16.58 5.78
C PRO A 53 -22.90 -15.61 5.71
N MET A 54 -23.22 -15.16 4.50
CA MET A 54 -24.29 -14.20 4.24
C MET A 54 -24.88 -14.39 2.83
N LYS A 55 -26.05 -13.80 2.57
CA LYS A 55 -26.68 -13.82 1.23
C LYS A 55 -25.76 -13.21 0.18
N GLY A 56 -25.76 -13.76 -1.04
CA GLY A 56 -24.85 -13.35 -2.12
C GLY A 56 -24.85 -11.84 -2.41
N ALA A 57 -26.03 -11.22 -2.51
CA ALA A 57 -26.14 -9.77 -2.74
C ALA A 57 -25.52 -8.92 -1.60
N ARG A 58 -25.72 -9.34 -0.35
CA ARG A 58 -25.12 -8.67 0.82
C ARG A 58 -23.61 -8.84 0.83
N PHE A 59 -23.12 -10.02 0.45
CA PHE A 59 -21.70 -10.31 0.33
C PHE A 59 -21.04 -9.41 -0.71
N GLN A 60 -21.61 -9.32 -1.92
CA GLN A 60 -21.08 -8.47 -2.99
C GLN A 60 -21.01 -7.01 -2.56
N CYS A 61 -22.09 -6.46 -1.99
CA CYS A 61 -22.10 -5.08 -1.49
C CYS A 61 -21.03 -4.85 -0.42
N HIS A 62 -20.94 -5.74 0.57
CA HIS A 62 -19.91 -5.64 1.62
C HIS A 62 -18.49 -5.74 1.07
N LEU A 63 -18.26 -6.64 0.10
CA LEU A 63 -16.98 -6.82 -0.56
C LEU A 63 -16.57 -5.56 -1.33
N TYR A 64 -17.45 -5.02 -2.16
CA TYR A 64 -17.16 -3.80 -2.92
C TYR A 64 -16.91 -2.60 -2.01
N GLY A 65 -17.74 -2.39 -0.98
CA GLY A 65 -17.52 -1.32 -0.01
C GLY A 65 -16.18 -1.44 0.71
N THR A 66 -15.80 -2.66 1.10
CA THR A 66 -14.50 -2.95 1.73
C THR A 66 -13.35 -2.66 0.77
N LEU A 67 -13.44 -3.09 -0.49
CA LEU A 67 -12.41 -2.85 -1.50
C LEU A 67 -12.24 -1.36 -1.80
N ILE A 68 -13.34 -0.61 -1.91
CA ILE A 68 -13.29 0.85 -2.13
C ILE A 68 -12.61 1.55 -0.92
N ALA A 69 -13.00 1.19 0.30
CA ALA A 69 -12.38 1.74 1.51
C ALA A 69 -10.87 1.46 1.58
N LEU A 70 -10.46 0.25 1.19
CA LEU A 70 -9.05 -0.15 1.11
C LEU A 70 -8.27 0.62 0.04
N LEU A 71 -8.88 0.84 -1.13
CA LEU A 71 -8.27 1.63 -2.21
C LEU A 71 -8.04 3.08 -1.78
N ILE A 72 -9.03 3.70 -1.13
CA ILE A 72 -8.91 5.06 -0.59
C ILE A 72 -7.81 5.11 0.47
N SER A 73 -7.85 4.19 1.45
CA SER A 73 -6.85 4.11 2.53
C SER A 73 -5.43 3.90 1.98
N SER A 74 -5.28 3.05 0.97
CA SER A 74 -3.99 2.78 0.31
C SER A 74 -3.50 4.01 -0.46
N THR A 75 -4.39 4.71 -1.16
CA THR A 75 -4.04 5.93 -1.91
C THR A 75 -3.54 7.03 -0.98
N VAL A 76 -4.26 7.24 0.14
CA VAL A 76 -3.84 8.18 1.20
C VAL A 76 -2.47 7.75 1.75
N MET A 77 -2.29 6.46 2.07
CA MET A 77 -1.00 5.93 2.55
C MET A 77 0.15 6.24 1.60
N PHE A 78 -0.01 5.94 0.31
CA PHE A 78 1.04 6.18 -0.67
C PHE A 78 1.37 7.67 -0.80
N LYS A 79 0.34 8.54 -0.83
CA LYS A 79 0.55 10.00 -0.91
C LYS A 79 1.22 10.58 0.32
N MET A 80 0.87 10.10 1.51
CA MET A 80 1.49 10.57 2.75
C MET A 80 2.93 10.09 2.88
N ARG A 81 3.23 8.85 2.48
CA ARG A 81 4.62 8.34 2.42
C ARG A 81 5.45 9.11 1.40
N GLU A 82 4.88 9.41 0.23
CA GLU A 82 5.53 10.25 -0.78
C GLU A 82 5.83 11.65 -0.23
N TRP A 83 4.86 12.29 0.42
CA TRP A 83 5.05 13.59 1.05
C TRP A 83 6.14 13.55 2.14
N LEU A 84 6.09 12.54 3.02
CA LEU A 84 7.08 12.36 4.09
C LEU A 84 8.49 12.21 3.54
N TYR A 85 8.65 11.42 2.48
CA TYR A 85 9.91 11.23 1.80
C TYR A 85 10.42 12.52 1.17
N ARG A 86 9.58 13.21 0.40
CA ARG A 86 9.98 14.42 -0.34
C ARG A 86 10.30 15.60 0.59
N LYS A 87 9.53 15.79 1.67
CA LYS A 87 9.65 16.97 2.55
C LYS A 87 10.57 16.75 3.74
N GLN A 88 10.55 15.57 4.36
CA GLN A 88 11.30 15.31 5.59
C GLN A 88 12.45 14.31 5.42
N LYS A 89 12.64 13.71 4.23
CA LYS A 89 13.65 12.66 3.98
C LYS A 89 13.54 11.50 4.97
N LYS A 90 12.32 11.23 5.42
CA LYS A 90 11.96 10.13 6.31
C LYS A 90 11.21 9.06 5.55
N GLU A 91 11.36 7.84 6.01
CA GLU A 91 10.69 6.68 5.46
C GLU A 91 9.89 5.96 6.54
N LEU A 92 8.80 5.36 6.10
CA LEU A 92 7.91 4.56 6.93
C LEU A 92 7.48 3.32 6.16
N SER A 93 7.42 2.19 6.86
CA SER A 93 6.95 0.94 6.26
C SER A 93 5.47 1.01 5.92
N GLU A 94 5.07 0.36 4.83
CA GLU A 94 3.68 0.30 4.36
C GLU A 94 2.74 -0.21 5.44
N TYR A 95 3.15 -1.29 6.11
CA TYR A 95 2.37 -1.87 7.18
C TYR A 95 2.09 -0.88 8.31
N LYS A 96 3.10 -0.13 8.77
CA LYS A 96 2.94 0.82 9.88
C LYS A 96 2.13 2.03 9.46
N ALA A 97 2.36 2.56 8.25
CA ALA A 97 1.58 3.66 7.69
C ALA A 97 0.09 3.28 7.55
N MET A 98 -0.18 2.11 6.98
CA MET A 98 -1.54 1.60 6.83
C MET A 98 -2.21 1.33 8.18
N SER A 99 -1.49 0.80 9.16
CA SER A 99 -2.01 0.59 10.51
C SER A 99 -2.48 1.89 11.15
N MET A 100 -1.69 2.97 11.01
CA MET A 100 -2.09 4.28 11.51
C MET A 100 -3.31 4.80 10.76
N ILE A 101 -3.33 4.74 9.43
CA ILE A 101 -4.49 5.19 8.62
C ILE A 101 -5.77 4.44 8.99
N LYS A 102 -5.67 3.13 9.25
CA LYS A 102 -6.80 2.31 9.68
C LYS A 102 -7.44 2.85 10.96
N GLU A 103 -6.66 3.32 11.92
CA GLU A 103 -7.18 3.89 13.19
C GLU A 103 -8.03 5.13 12.94
N PHE A 104 -7.70 5.91 11.90
CA PHE A 104 -8.45 7.10 11.49
C PHE A 104 -9.66 6.80 10.59
N GLY A 105 -9.88 5.55 10.19
CA GLY A 105 -10.88 5.20 9.19
C GLY A 105 -12.29 5.65 9.57
N MET A 106 -12.73 5.40 10.80
CA MET A 106 -14.07 5.78 11.27
C MET A 106 -14.26 7.29 11.31
N ASP A 107 -13.28 8.01 11.87
CA ASP A 107 -13.32 9.47 11.96
C ASP A 107 -13.29 10.13 10.56
N PHE A 108 -12.55 9.53 9.62
CA PHE A 108 -12.51 9.97 8.23
C PHE A 108 -13.85 9.77 7.53
N PHE A 109 -14.51 8.62 7.71
CA PHE A 109 -15.86 8.38 7.19
C PHE A 109 -16.89 9.35 7.76
N GLN A 110 -16.79 9.67 9.06
CA GLN A 110 -17.67 10.66 9.68
C GLN A 110 -17.41 12.07 9.15
N ALA A 111 -16.13 12.46 9.02
CA ALA A 111 -15.75 13.78 8.53
C ALA A 111 -16.24 14.01 7.09
N LEU A 112 -16.18 13.00 6.23
CA LEU A 112 -16.71 13.05 4.85
C LEU A 112 -18.20 13.42 4.81
N TRP A 113 -18.98 13.02 5.81
CA TRP A 113 -20.42 13.29 5.86
C TRP A 113 -20.75 14.63 6.53
N CYS A 114 -19.85 15.17 7.35
CA CYS A 114 -20.08 16.39 8.12
C CYS A 114 -19.60 17.65 7.40
N SER A 115 -18.32 17.71 6.99
CA SER A 115 -17.74 18.92 6.39
C SER A 115 -16.38 18.64 5.77
N GLU A 116 -16.11 19.25 4.62
CA GLU A 116 -14.80 19.24 3.97
C GLU A 116 -13.69 19.77 4.90
N ALA A 117 -13.97 20.79 5.70
CA ALA A 117 -12.99 21.37 6.62
C ALA A 117 -12.50 20.34 7.66
N LEU A 118 -13.40 19.47 8.16
CA LEU A 118 -13.04 18.40 9.10
C LEU A 118 -12.16 17.35 8.44
N VAL A 119 -12.45 16.99 7.19
CA VAL A 119 -11.64 16.04 6.41
C VAL A 119 -10.21 16.57 6.27
N VAL A 120 -10.07 17.84 5.89
CA VAL A 120 -8.75 18.48 5.71
C VAL A 120 -7.97 18.52 7.03
N GLN A 121 -8.61 18.91 8.14
CA GLN A 121 -7.98 18.92 9.46
C GLN A 121 -7.50 17.52 9.88
N LEU A 122 -8.30 16.50 9.61
CA LEU A 122 -7.97 15.13 9.96
C LEU A 122 -6.80 14.59 9.13
N LEU A 123 -6.75 14.94 7.84
CA LEU A 123 -5.60 14.63 6.98
C LEU A 123 -4.31 15.32 7.46
N PHE A 124 -4.37 16.59 7.90
CA PHE A 124 -3.20 17.25 8.48
C PHE A 124 -2.74 16.59 9.77
N LYS A 125 -3.66 16.27 10.68
CA LYS A 125 -3.35 15.54 11.92
C LYS A 125 -2.68 14.19 11.64
N LEU A 126 -3.19 13.47 10.65
CA LEU A 126 -2.61 12.20 10.20
C LEU A 126 -1.19 12.41 9.63
N CYS A 127 -0.94 13.48 8.87
CA CYS A 127 0.40 13.83 8.37
C CYS A 127 1.40 14.02 9.51
N ASP A 128 1.00 14.74 10.55
CA ASP A 128 1.85 15.00 11.71
C ASP A 128 2.18 13.70 12.47
N ILE A 129 1.19 12.84 12.69
CA ILE A 129 1.39 11.55 13.37
C ILE A 129 2.33 10.65 12.56
N ILE A 130 2.14 10.57 11.24
CA ILE A 130 3.02 9.80 10.35
C ILE A 130 4.44 10.37 10.37
N ALA A 131 4.60 11.70 10.39
CA ALA A 131 5.90 12.36 10.44
C ALA A 131 6.68 12.10 11.74
N GLN A 132 5.98 11.99 12.87
CA GLN A 132 6.58 11.63 14.16
C GLN A 132 7.14 10.19 14.17
N HIS A 133 6.50 9.28 13.43
CA HIS A 133 6.89 7.87 13.37
C HIS A 133 7.86 7.54 12.21
N GLY A 134 8.11 8.49 11.31
CA GLY A 134 9.05 8.34 10.21
C GLY A 134 10.50 8.22 10.70
N LYS A 135 11.26 7.28 10.13
CA LYS A 135 12.69 7.10 10.43
C LYS A 135 13.55 7.76 9.36
N ASN A 136 14.71 8.28 9.76
CA ASN A 136 15.69 8.82 8.82
C ASN A 136 16.24 7.70 7.92
N GLN A 137 16.41 7.99 6.63
CA GLN A 137 16.79 7.03 5.57
C GLN A 137 17.95 6.09 5.97
N GLY A 138 19.01 6.62 6.58
CA GLY A 138 20.21 5.85 6.93
C GLY A 138 20.01 4.70 7.92
N VAL A 139 18.86 4.64 8.62
CA VAL A 139 18.55 3.58 9.60
C VAL A 139 17.86 2.38 8.95
N ILE A 140 17.16 2.55 7.83
CA ILE A 140 16.38 1.47 7.19
C ILE A 140 17.26 0.65 6.23
N GLN A 141 18.16 1.27 5.47
CA GLN A 141 19.10 0.56 4.60
C GLN A 141 20.02 -0.41 5.37
N LYS A 142 20.35 -0.11 6.64
CA LYS A 142 21.14 -1.01 7.50
C LYS A 142 20.39 -2.26 7.99
N ARG A 143 19.07 -2.34 7.81
CA ARG A 143 18.26 -3.51 8.22
C ARG A 143 17.86 -4.41 7.04
N ALA A 144 18.15 -4.00 5.81
CA ALA A 144 17.82 -4.74 4.59
C ALA A 144 19.06 -5.38 3.92
N LEU A 145 20.24 -5.25 4.53
CA LEU A 145 21.48 -5.94 4.19
C LEU A 145 21.73 -7.08 5.17
#